data_AF-A0A1Q6QY27-F1
#
_entry.id   AF-A0A1Q6QY27-F1
#
_cell.length_a   1.000
_cell.length_b   1.000
_cell.length_c   1.000
_cell.angle_alpha   90.00
_cell.angle_beta   90.00
_cell.angle_gamma   90.00
#
_symmetry.space_group_name_H-M   'P 1'
#
loop_
_entity.id
_entity.type
_entity.pdbx_description
1 polymer ?
#
loop_
_entity_poly.entity_id
_entity_poly.type
_entity_poly.pdbx_seq_one_letter_code
_entity_poly.pdbx_strand_id
1 'polypeptide(L)' 'MSENSSKNKKNLIKKLKSIGMANEKDVLNMKVSELKKINQNEDIPNVTLKDIETIWIIQDAIETKGLWNFFIDMN' A
#
# COMPACT_ATOMS: atom_id res chain seq x y z
N MET A 1 6.90 -12.93 -15.73
CA MET A 1 7.44 -12.11 -14.61
C MET A 1 6.59 -10.87 -14.25
N SER A 2 5.62 -10.43 -15.08
CA SER A 2 4.76 -9.26 -14.80
C SER A 2 3.57 -9.52 -13.87
N GLU A 3 2.99 -10.74 -13.85
CA GLU A 3 1.79 -11.05 -13.06
C GLU A 3 2.02 -10.95 -11.54
N ASN A 4 3.20 -11.33 -11.05
CA ASN A 4 3.56 -11.23 -9.64
C ASN A 4 3.69 -9.78 -9.15
N SER A 5 3.97 -8.82 -10.04
CA SER A 5 4.03 -7.40 -9.70
C SER A 5 2.62 -6.84 -9.43
N SER A 6 1.68 -7.10 -10.34
CA SER A 6 0.29 -6.61 -10.24
C SER A 6 -0.45 -7.23 -9.06
N LYS A 7 -0.27 -8.53 -8.79
CA LYS A 7 -0.94 -9.21 -7.66
C LYS A 7 -0.46 -8.68 -6.30
N ASN A 8 0.85 -8.43 -6.16
CA ASN A 8 1.41 -7.87 -4.93
C ASN A 8 0.92 -6.44 -4.68
N LYS A 9 0.87 -5.59 -5.73
CA LYS A 9 0.31 -4.24 -5.62
C LYS A 9 -1.17 -4.24 -5.23
N LYS A 10 -2.00 -5.07 -5.86
CA LYS A 10 -3.43 -5.19 -5.50
C LYS A 10 -3.61 -5.66 -4.04
N ASN A 11 -2.81 -6.61 -3.58
CA ASN A 11 -2.83 -7.06 -2.19
C ASN A 11 -2.43 -5.95 -1.22
N LEU A 12 -1.39 -5.18 -1.53
CA LEU A 12 -0.98 -4.05 -0.72
C LEU A 12 -2.07 -2.98 -0.62
N ILE A 13 -2.71 -2.62 -1.73
CA ILE A 13 -3.82 -1.66 -1.73
C ILE A 13 -4.97 -2.15 -0.85
N LYS A 14 -5.30 -3.45 -0.89
CA LYS A 14 -6.31 -4.03 0.01
C LYS A 14 -5.89 -3.92 1.49
N LYS A 15 -4.64 -4.21 1.82
CA LYS A 15 -4.09 -4.05 3.19
C LYS A 15 -4.14 -2.60 3.67
N LEU A 16 -3.80 -1.65 2.80
CA LEU A 16 -3.84 -0.22 3.13
C LEU A 16 -5.28 0.26 3.36
N LYS A 17 -6.21 -0.11 2.46
CA LYS A 17 -7.63 0.21 2.61
C LYS A 17 -8.24 -0.36 3.89
N SER A 18 -7.84 -1.56 4.32
CA SER A 18 -8.38 -2.17 5.54
C SER A 18 -8.00 -1.45 6.83
N ILE A 19 -6.97 -0.61 6.80
CA ILE A 19 -6.59 0.25 7.95
C ILE A 19 -6.96 1.72 7.74
N GLY A 20 -7.79 2.02 6.73
CA GLY A 20 -8.27 3.37 6.44
C GLY A 20 -7.30 4.24 5.64
N MET A 21 -6.24 3.67 5.05
CA MET A 21 -5.30 4.38 4.18
C MET A 21 -5.83 4.34 2.74
N ALA A 22 -6.74 5.26 2.42
CA ALA A 22 -7.54 5.21 1.19
C ALA A 22 -7.20 6.34 0.20
N ASN A 23 -6.48 7.37 0.63
CA ASN A 23 -6.09 8.49 -0.21
C ASN A 23 -4.58 8.78 -0.13
N GLU A 24 -4.13 9.66 -1.02
CA GLU A 24 -2.73 10.08 -1.13
C GLU A 24 -2.16 10.61 0.19
N LYS A 25 -2.91 11.49 0.85
CA LYS A 25 -2.51 12.12 2.11
C LYS A 25 -2.35 11.10 3.23
N ASP A 26 -3.23 10.10 3.29
CA ASP A 26 -3.13 9.03 4.27
C ASP A 26 -1.83 8.25 4.08
N VAL A 27 -1.53 7.86 2.84
CA VAL A 27 -0.33 7.08 2.50
C VAL A 27 0.95 7.88 2.74
N LEU A 28 0.97 9.18 2.43
CA LEU A 28 2.12 10.06 2.70
C LEU A 28 2.36 10.26 4.21
N ASN A 29 1.31 10.36 5.02
CA ASN A 29 1.42 10.63 6.45
C ASN A 29 1.39 9.37 7.33
N MET A 30 1.37 8.20 6.72
CA MET A 30 1.24 6.91 7.40
C MET A 30 2.42 6.65 8.34
N LYS A 31 2.10 6.30 9.60
CA LYS A 31 3.12 5.86 10.55
C LYS A 31 3.35 4.36 10.44
N VAL A 32 4.60 3.92 10.57
CA VAL A 32 4.96 2.49 10.58
C VAL A 32 4.19 1.71 11.65
N SER A 33 3.85 2.34 12.79
CA SER A 33 3.04 1.72 13.85
C SER A 33 1.63 1.35 13.40
N GLU A 34 1.06 2.03 12.41
CA GLU A 34 -0.29 1.75 11.91
C GLU A 34 -0.35 0.51 11.04
N LEU A 35 0.77 0.12 10.41
CA LEU A 35 0.87 -1.14 9.68
C LEU A 35 0.63 -2.36 10.58
N LYS A 36 0.85 -2.24 11.90
CA LYS A 36 0.52 -3.30 12.86
C LYS A 36 -0.98 -3.63 12.90
N LYS A 37 -1.85 -2.67 12.58
CA LYS A 37 -3.30 -2.87 12.52
C LYS A 37 -3.69 -3.86 11.41
N ILE A 38 -2.88 -3.99 10.35
CA ILE A 38 -3.11 -4.97 9.27
C ILE A 38 -2.99 -6.39 9.82
N ASN A 39 -2.01 -6.64 10.69
CA ASN A 39 -1.78 -7.96 11.28
C ASN A 39 -2.85 -8.37 12.33
N GLN A 40 -3.79 -7.47 12.65
CA GLN A 40 -4.93 -7.76 13.53
C GLN A 40 -6.15 -8.26 12.75
N ASN A 41 -6.11 -8.23 11.41
CA ASN A 41 -7.19 -8.69 10.56
C ASN A 41 -6.87 -10.09 10.01
N GLU A 42 -7.61 -11.11 10.46
CA GLU A 42 -7.39 -12.51 10.07
C GLU A 42 -7.73 -12.80 8.61
N ASP A 43 -8.57 -11.98 7.97
CA ASP A 43 -8.97 -12.13 6.57
C ASP A 43 -7.93 -11.55 5.58
N ILE A 44 -6.88 -10.92 6.09
CA ILE A 44 -5.89 -10.20 5.28
C ILE A 44 -4.48 -10.73 5.57
N PRO A 45 -3.67 -11.02 4.53
CA PRO A 45 -2.29 -11.44 4.76
C PRO A 45 -1.49 -10.39 5.53
N ASN A 46 -0.74 -10.84 6.53
CA ASN A 46 0.16 -9.99 7.32
C ASN A 46 1.10 -9.13 6.45
N VAL A 47 1.51 -8.00 7.01
CA VAL A 47 2.52 -7.13 6.40
C VAL A 47 3.85 -7.87 6.27
N THR A 48 4.44 -7.78 5.09
CA THR A 48 5.77 -8.30 4.77
C THR A 48 6.76 -7.16 4.55
N LEU A 49 8.06 -7.44 4.59
CA LEU A 49 9.09 -6.44 4.28
C LEU A 49 8.91 -5.86 2.86
N LYS A 50 8.49 -6.69 1.90
CA LYS A 50 8.20 -6.27 0.53
C LYS A 50 7.03 -5.28 0.45
N ASP A 51 6.04 -5.42 1.34
CA ASP A 51 4.95 -4.45 1.43
C ASP A 51 5.48 -3.08 1.88
N ILE A 52 6.41 -3.05 2.85
CA ILE A 52 7.04 -1.82 3.34
C ILE A 52 7.87 -1.15 2.24
N GLU A 53 8.71 -1.91 1.54
CA GLU A 53 9.49 -1.40 0.40
C GLU A 53 8.57 -0.82 -0.69
N THR A 54 7.46 -1.51 -0.98
CA THR A 54 6.50 -1.05 -1.99
C THR A 54 5.79 0.23 -1.54
N ILE A 55 5.47 0.36 -0.25
CA ILE A 55 4.91 1.61 0.33
C ILE A 55 5.88 2.77 0.12
N TRP A 56 7.17 2.58 0.39
CA TRP A 56 8.17 3.63 0.18
C TRP A 56 8.26 4.07 -1.28
N ILE A 57 8.25 3.12 -2.22
CA ILE A 57 8.22 3.44 -3.65
C ILE A 57 6.96 4.21 -4.03
N ILE A 58 5.82 3.90 -3.42
CA ILE A 58 4.56 4.63 -3.64
C ILE A 58 4.68 6.07 -3.11
N GLN A 59 5.18 6.25 -1.89
CA GLN A 59 5.38 7.57 -1.29
C GLN A 59 6.31 8.43 -2.15
N ASP A 60 7.46 7.90 -2.55
CA ASP A 60 8.41 8.59 -3.44
C ASP A 60 7.75 8.94 -4.80
N ALA A 61 6.98 8.04 -5.39
CA ALA A 61 6.29 8.28 -6.66
C ALA A 61 5.16 9.32 -6.55
N ILE A 62 4.48 9.39 -5.42
CA ILE A 62 3.49 10.43 -5.13
C ILE A 62 4.20 11.78 -5.04
N GLU A 63 5.23 11.89 -4.20
CA GLU A 63 5.94 13.14 -3.93
C GLU A 63 6.64 13.69 -5.18
N THR A 64 7.23 12.82 -5.99
CA THR A 64 8.04 13.25 -7.14
C THR A 64 7.25 13.41 -8.43
N LYS A 65 6.13 12.69 -8.59
CA LYS A 65 5.45 12.56 -9.89
C LYS A 65 3.93 12.68 -9.82
N GLY A 66 3.32 12.85 -8.64
CA GLY A 66 1.86 12.93 -8.49
C GLY A 66 1.14 11.67 -8.96
N LEU A 67 1.79 10.50 -8.89
CA LEU A 67 1.31 9.27 -9.52
C LEU A 67 0.28 8.49 -8.70
N TRP A 68 -0.38 9.10 -7.73
CA TRP A 68 -1.39 8.43 -6.90
C TRP A 68 -2.44 7.68 -7.73
N ASN A 69 -2.97 8.33 -8.78
CA ASN A 69 -3.99 7.78 -9.67
C ASN A 69 -3.53 6.48 -10.36
N PHE A 70 -2.24 6.36 -10.69
CA PHE A 70 -1.66 5.15 -11.29
C PHE A 70 -1.73 3.93 -10.34
N PHE A 71 -1.74 4.17 -9.03
CA PHE A 71 -1.84 3.11 -8.04
C PHE A 71 -3.30 2.73 -7.73
N ILE A 72 -4.22 3.70 -7.72
CA ILE A 72 -5.64 3.44 -7.39
C ILE A 72 -6.52 2.99 -8.56
N ASP A 73 -6.16 3.33 -9.82
CA ASP A 73 -6.93 2.96 -11.01
C ASP A 73 -6.79 1.48 -11.43
N MET A 74 -5.99 0.68 -10.73
CA MET A 74 -5.86 -0.76 -10.98
C MET A 74 -7.05 -1.59 -10.41
N ASN A 75 -8.27 -1.09 -10.52
CA ASN A 75 -9.48 -1.82 -10.14
C ASN A 75 -9.68 -3.02 -11.09
#